data_AF-A0A4V3EVL2-F1
#
_entry.id   AF-A0A4V3EVL2-F1
#
_cell.length_a   1.000
_cell.length_b   1.000
_cell.length_c   1.000
_cell.angle_alpha   90.00
_cell.angle_beta   90.00
_cell.angle_gamma   90.00
#
_symmetry.space_group_name_H-M   'P 1'
#
loop_
_entity.id
_entity.type
_entity.pdbx_description
1 polymer ?
#
loop_
_entity_poly.entity_id
_entity_poly.type
_entity_poly.pdbx_seq_one_letter_code
_entity_poly.pdbx_strand_id
1 'polypeptide(L)'
;MSESDGIDDVLDNGLRQSLMIASRLGETLARRRQDSLREREHQDIQAAHEAHARYTAERAQMQGGLAPIHDDKWWQQAQPKDITTAYALAEAWKDHDPAALAAADRIRREVHTRYGIDTHDVGTDATYLQSGIETVAAEQARVNAAREHDKATALIAASQAEELRARAQRLAPVLEKHEVPVEYLNNDALAAALQQSQDAKTPEDIEAADTTVKERLYLIGKDGINGPTIDHLREETTAAVNGAGVDHFKDPAFVKAAQEMHEAKLLAEAGFTGVGQDSLEQRYERAEKELFARIEGLGREIEDRVTGNDSDRLKDQGLKAETASTTGYGSAEHHEAFAQSLKNSGATETQIRGRLTAARSEGIHPNAAVTAGKGAAKARRTRTGKSVGAERGRNGLSR
;
A
#
# COMPACT_ATOMS: atom_id res chain seq x y z
N MET A 1 88.72 -37.98 89.27
CA MET A 1 89.44 -37.37 88.13
C MET A 1 88.60 -37.58 86.89
N SER A 2 88.59 -36.55 86.06
CA SER A 2 87.56 -36.15 85.12
C SER A 2 87.32 -37.09 83.93
N GLU A 3 86.05 -37.28 83.59
CA GLU A 3 85.60 -37.62 82.25
C GLU A 3 84.23 -36.94 82.04
N SER A 4 84.29 -35.72 81.53
CA SER A 4 83.15 -34.94 81.04
C SER A 4 83.72 -33.96 80.03
N ASP A 5 84.05 -34.46 78.85
CA ASP A 5 84.39 -33.63 77.70
C ASP A 5 83.96 -34.38 76.44
N GLY A 6 82.94 -33.89 75.73
CA GLY A 6 82.47 -34.48 74.47
C GLY A 6 80.97 -34.41 74.13
N ILE A 7 80.08 -33.90 74.99
CA ILE A 7 78.64 -33.83 74.69
C ILE A 7 78.16 -32.41 74.31
N ASP A 8 78.95 -31.38 74.63
CA ASP A 8 78.59 -29.98 74.33
C ASP A 8 78.87 -29.60 72.86
N ASP A 9 79.93 -30.17 72.24
CA ASP A 9 80.32 -29.88 70.85
C ASP A 9 79.40 -30.53 69.78
N VAL A 10 78.62 -31.56 70.13
CA VAL A 10 77.70 -32.24 69.19
C VAL A 10 76.32 -31.58 69.17
N LEU A 11 75.87 -31.03 70.29
CA LEU A 11 74.60 -30.30 70.36
C LEU A 11 74.69 -28.92 69.71
N ASP A 12 75.83 -28.23 69.84
CA ASP A 12 76.02 -26.89 69.25
C ASP A 12 76.26 -26.95 67.71
N ASN A 13 76.90 -28.03 67.22
CA ASN A 13 77.06 -28.26 65.78
C ASN A 13 75.75 -28.70 65.09
N GLY A 14 74.89 -29.48 65.77
CA GLY A 14 73.56 -29.85 65.27
C GLY A 14 72.56 -28.69 65.26
N LEU A 15 72.66 -27.77 66.23
CA LEU A 15 71.84 -26.56 66.27
C LEU A 15 72.21 -25.59 65.14
N ARG A 16 73.49 -25.41 64.83
CA ARG A 16 73.93 -24.61 63.66
C ARG A 16 73.48 -25.24 62.33
N GLN A 17 73.56 -26.56 62.19
CA GLN A 17 73.16 -27.25 60.96
C GLN A 17 71.64 -27.19 60.72
N SER A 18 70.83 -27.34 61.78
CA SER A 18 69.37 -27.19 61.69
C SER A 18 68.92 -25.75 61.46
N LEU A 19 69.62 -24.76 62.02
CA LEU A 19 69.37 -23.34 61.75
C LEU A 19 69.67 -22.97 60.29
N MET A 20 70.71 -23.55 59.67
CA MET A 20 70.99 -23.36 58.24
C MET A 20 69.91 -23.98 57.34
N ILE A 21 69.39 -25.15 57.70
CA ILE A 21 68.31 -25.81 56.95
C ILE A 21 66.99 -25.03 57.11
N ALA A 22 66.67 -24.57 58.32
CA ALA A 22 65.48 -23.75 58.59
C ALA A 22 65.57 -22.37 57.90
N SER A 23 66.74 -21.74 57.87
CA SER A 23 66.98 -20.49 57.14
C SER A 23 66.75 -20.64 55.64
N ARG A 24 67.20 -21.74 55.03
CA ARG A 24 67.00 -22.02 53.60
C ARG A 24 65.54 -22.33 53.26
N LEU A 25 64.80 -22.97 54.18
CA LEU A 25 63.36 -23.19 54.04
C LEU A 25 62.56 -21.89 54.21
N GLY A 26 62.95 -21.02 55.15
CA GLY A 26 62.37 -19.68 55.30
C GLY A 26 62.62 -18.79 54.10
N GLU A 27 63.85 -18.80 53.56
CA GLU A 27 64.23 -18.04 52.38
C GLU A 27 63.48 -18.50 51.12
N THR A 28 63.31 -19.81 50.92
CA THR A 28 62.57 -20.34 49.77
C THR A 28 61.06 -20.07 49.86
N LEU A 29 60.49 -20.09 51.06
CA LEU A 29 59.09 -19.71 51.27
C LEU A 29 58.86 -18.20 51.06
N ALA A 30 59.80 -17.36 51.51
CA ALA A 30 59.77 -15.92 51.29
C ALA A 30 59.85 -15.58 49.79
N ARG A 31 60.74 -16.24 49.04
CA ARG A 31 60.84 -16.11 47.58
C ARG A 31 59.56 -16.53 46.87
N ARG A 32 58.97 -17.68 47.23
CA ARG A 32 57.68 -18.12 46.64
C ARG A 32 56.54 -17.14 46.90
N ARG A 33 56.47 -16.57 48.10
CA ARG A 33 55.46 -15.54 48.43
C ARG A 33 55.69 -14.28 47.61
N GLN A 34 56.94 -13.84 47.49
CA GLN A 34 57.31 -12.69 46.68
C GLN A 34 57.00 -12.90 45.19
N ASP A 35 57.29 -14.08 44.65
CA ASP A 35 56.96 -14.43 43.27
C ASP A 35 55.44 -14.49 43.05
N SER A 36 54.67 -15.03 44.01
CA SER A 36 53.20 -15.04 43.94
C SER A 36 52.58 -13.63 43.99
N LEU A 37 53.19 -12.69 44.71
CA LEU A 37 52.73 -11.30 44.77
C LEU A 37 53.04 -10.56 43.46
N ARG A 38 54.23 -10.77 42.88
CA ARG A 38 54.61 -10.23 41.57
C ARG A 38 53.70 -10.73 40.46
N GLU A 39 53.39 -12.03 40.47
CA GLU A 39 52.49 -12.63 39.49
C GLU A 39 51.09 -12.00 39.56
N ARG A 40 50.55 -11.78 40.77
CA ARG A 40 49.27 -11.08 40.96
C ARG A 40 49.32 -9.63 40.48
N GLU A 41 50.38 -8.90 40.82
CA GLU A 41 50.56 -7.51 40.37
C GLU A 41 50.67 -7.41 38.84
N HIS A 42 51.38 -8.35 38.20
CA HIS A 42 51.43 -8.43 36.74
C HIS A 42 50.06 -8.76 36.13
N GLN A 43 49.31 -9.67 36.72
CA GLN A 43 47.94 -10.00 36.30
C GLN A 43 46.99 -8.80 36.45
N ASP A 44 47.08 -8.07 37.56
CA ASP A 44 46.26 -6.87 37.80
C ASP A 44 46.60 -5.74 36.82
N ILE A 45 47.89 -5.52 36.52
CA ILE A 45 48.35 -4.54 35.52
C ILE A 45 47.85 -4.94 34.12
N GLN A 46 47.98 -6.21 33.75
CA GLN A 46 47.48 -6.71 32.46
C GLN A 46 45.96 -6.57 32.35
N ALA A 47 45.22 -6.96 33.39
CA ALA A 47 43.76 -6.81 33.43
C ALA A 47 43.34 -5.33 33.34
N ALA A 48 44.05 -4.42 34.00
CA ALA A 48 43.80 -2.98 33.90
C ALA A 48 44.06 -2.44 32.49
N HIS A 49 45.15 -2.87 31.83
CA HIS A 49 45.44 -2.52 30.44
C HIS A 49 44.38 -3.06 29.47
N GLU A 50 43.97 -4.32 29.62
CA GLU A 50 42.93 -4.91 28.78
C GLU A 50 41.58 -4.21 28.97
N ALA A 51 41.21 -3.89 30.21
CA ALA A 51 39.98 -3.14 30.50
C ALA A 51 40.02 -1.74 29.87
N HIS A 52 41.16 -1.04 29.95
CA HIS A 52 41.33 0.26 29.31
C HIS A 52 41.30 0.18 27.78
N ALA A 53 41.92 -0.85 27.19
CA ALA A 53 41.90 -1.09 25.76
C ALA A 53 40.47 -1.36 25.26
N ARG A 54 39.66 -2.13 26.01
CA ARG A 54 38.25 -2.37 25.68
C ARG A 54 37.43 -1.08 25.77
N TYR A 55 37.57 -0.32 26.86
CA TYR A 55 36.85 0.94 27.02
C TYR A 55 37.19 1.97 25.92
N THR A 56 38.47 2.09 25.56
CA THR A 56 38.89 3.01 24.48
C THR A 56 38.37 2.56 23.11
N ALA A 57 38.31 1.26 22.85
CA ALA A 57 37.70 0.71 21.64
C ALA A 57 36.18 0.97 21.58
N GLU A 58 35.45 0.73 22.68
CA GLU A 58 34.01 1.02 22.79
C GLU A 58 33.72 2.51 22.58
N ARG A 59 34.55 3.38 23.18
CA ARG A 59 34.48 4.83 22.99
C ARG A 59 34.68 5.23 21.53
N ALA A 60 35.69 4.67 20.86
CA ALA A 60 35.97 4.97 19.46
C ALA A 60 34.83 4.52 18.52
N GLN A 61 34.22 3.36 18.80
CA GLN A 61 33.04 2.88 18.08
C GLN A 61 31.84 3.81 18.27
N MET A 62 31.56 4.21 19.52
CA MET A 62 30.51 5.18 19.82
C MET A 62 30.73 6.51 19.10
N GLN A 63 31.94 7.08 19.18
CA GLN A 63 32.27 8.34 18.51
C GLN A 63 32.13 8.23 16.99
N GLY A 64 32.51 7.10 16.40
CA GLY A 64 32.27 6.81 14.98
C GLY A 64 30.78 6.79 14.63
N GLY A 65 29.95 6.21 15.49
CA GLY A 65 28.49 6.18 15.31
C GLY A 65 27.81 7.54 15.45
N LEU A 66 28.36 8.44 16.27
CA LEU A 66 27.84 9.80 16.47
C LEU A 66 28.41 10.85 15.49
N ALA A 67 29.49 10.52 14.77
CA ALA A 67 30.12 11.46 13.83
C ALA A 67 29.16 12.07 12.78
N PRO A 68 28.22 11.32 12.17
CA PRO A 68 27.30 11.87 11.15
C PRO A 68 26.35 12.95 11.66
N ILE A 69 26.04 12.97 12.97
CA ILE A 69 25.12 13.93 13.60
C ILE A 69 25.61 15.37 13.39
N HIS A 70 26.93 15.54 13.24
CA HIS A 70 27.55 16.85 13.03
C HIS A 70 27.42 17.37 11.58
N ASP A 71 26.98 16.55 10.63
CA ASP A 71 26.78 16.93 9.23
C ASP A 71 25.30 17.25 8.95
N ASP A 72 25.04 18.44 8.39
CA ASP A 72 23.70 18.89 8.03
C ASP A 72 23.07 18.02 6.91
N LYS A 73 23.90 17.42 6.04
CA LYS A 73 23.42 16.53 4.97
C LYS A 73 22.83 15.25 5.53
N TRP A 74 23.39 14.72 6.63
CA TRP A 74 22.83 13.54 7.29
C TRP A 74 21.39 13.83 7.72
N TRP A 75 21.13 14.97 8.34
CA TRP A 75 19.79 15.37 8.78
C TRP A 75 18.77 15.56 7.65
N GLN A 76 19.21 15.79 6.42
CA GLN A 76 18.30 15.88 5.25
C GLN A 76 17.82 14.51 4.77
N GLN A 77 18.56 13.44 5.07
CA GLN A 77 18.33 12.09 4.56
C GLN A 77 18.00 11.08 5.66
N ALA A 78 18.33 11.41 6.91
CA ALA A 78 18.15 10.55 8.08
C ALA A 78 16.67 10.16 8.23
N GLN A 79 16.44 8.86 8.37
CA GLN A 79 15.12 8.34 8.69
C GLN A 79 14.85 8.50 10.20
N PRO A 80 13.58 8.49 10.63
CA PRO A 80 13.24 8.58 12.06
C PRO A 80 14.01 7.58 12.94
N LYS A 81 14.19 6.35 12.45
CA LYS A 81 14.98 5.29 13.12
C LYS A 81 16.46 5.63 13.27
N ASP A 82 17.07 6.31 12.29
CA ASP A 82 18.47 6.70 12.36
C ASP A 82 18.68 7.75 13.45
N ILE A 83 17.75 8.71 13.53
CA ILE A 83 17.72 9.77 14.55
C ILE A 83 17.56 9.18 15.95
N THR A 84 16.63 8.23 16.13
CA THR A 84 16.41 7.62 17.45
C THR A 84 17.52 6.67 17.88
N THR A 85 18.14 5.96 16.93
CA THR A 85 19.32 5.13 17.21
C THR A 85 20.49 5.99 17.67
N ALA A 86 20.75 7.10 16.97
CA ALA A 86 21.77 8.07 17.33
C ALA A 86 21.48 8.72 18.70
N TYR A 87 20.21 9.02 18.98
CA TYR A 87 19.78 9.57 20.26
C TYR A 87 20.02 8.60 21.42
N ALA A 88 19.60 7.34 21.28
CA ALA A 88 19.80 6.31 22.30
C ALA A 88 21.30 6.08 22.58
N LEU A 89 22.13 6.08 21.54
CA LEU A 89 23.58 5.94 21.67
C LEU A 89 24.20 7.14 22.41
N ALA A 90 23.79 8.37 22.07
CA ALA A 90 24.27 9.57 22.74
C ALA A 90 23.83 9.63 24.22
N GLU A 91 22.56 9.30 24.50
CA GLU A 91 22.00 9.23 25.86
C GLU A 91 22.73 8.21 26.74
N ALA A 92 23.10 7.05 26.20
CA ALA A 92 23.83 6.03 26.95
C ALA A 92 25.25 6.47 27.36
N TRP A 93 25.87 7.39 26.62
CA TRP A 93 27.26 7.80 26.82
C TRP A 93 27.44 9.23 27.32
N LYS A 94 26.39 10.05 27.38
CA LYS A 94 26.49 11.49 27.68
C LYS A 94 27.19 11.82 29.01
N ASP A 95 27.03 10.96 30.02
CA ASP A 95 27.63 11.16 31.35
C ASP A 95 29.12 10.74 31.40
N HIS A 96 29.59 10.02 30.37
CA HIS A 96 30.92 9.42 30.32
C HIS A 96 31.82 10.03 29.23
N ASP A 97 31.23 10.69 28.22
CA ASP A 97 31.95 11.28 27.10
C ASP A 97 31.38 12.65 26.67
N PRO A 98 32.20 13.71 26.58
CA PRO A 98 31.73 15.04 26.20
C PRO A 98 31.25 15.16 24.74
N ALA A 99 31.75 14.32 23.82
CA ALA A 99 31.27 14.29 22.44
C ALA A 99 29.86 13.67 22.37
N ALA A 100 29.58 12.66 23.19
CA ALA A 100 28.23 12.10 23.32
C ALA A 100 27.24 13.13 23.88
N LEU A 101 27.64 13.92 24.89
CA LEU A 101 26.83 15.03 25.40
C LEU A 101 26.52 16.06 24.31
N ALA A 102 27.53 16.49 23.55
CA ALA A 102 27.36 17.45 22.46
C ALA A 102 26.44 16.92 21.35
N ALA A 103 26.52 15.62 21.04
CA ALA A 103 25.65 14.94 20.10
C ALA A 103 24.19 14.90 20.60
N ALA A 104 23.95 14.53 21.88
CA ALA A 104 22.62 14.52 22.48
C ALA A 104 21.97 15.91 22.42
N ASP A 105 22.72 16.96 22.76
CA ASP A 105 22.25 18.35 22.69
C ASP A 105 21.92 18.80 21.27
N ARG A 106 22.72 18.38 20.28
CA ARG A 106 22.44 18.68 18.87
C ARG A 106 21.19 17.95 18.39
N ILE A 107 21.07 16.66 18.68
CA ILE A 107 19.88 15.87 18.32
C ILE A 107 18.63 16.52 18.89
N ARG A 108 18.65 16.90 20.17
CA ARG A 108 17.51 17.58 20.80
C ARG A 108 17.11 18.87 20.06
N ARG A 109 18.07 19.73 19.73
CA ARG A 109 17.78 20.98 18.99
C ARG A 109 17.19 20.70 17.62
N GLU A 110 17.76 19.76 16.87
CA GLU A 110 17.30 19.41 15.53
C GLU A 110 15.91 18.76 15.56
N VAL A 111 15.68 17.84 16.48
CA VAL A 111 14.37 17.20 16.67
C VAL A 111 13.29 18.21 17.04
N HIS A 112 13.60 19.13 17.97
CA HIS A 112 12.68 20.21 18.32
C HIS A 112 12.44 21.15 17.14
N THR A 113 13.48 21.54 16.40
CA THR A 113 13.36 22.49 15.29
C THR A 113 12.59 21.91 14.11
N ARG A 114 12.80 20.62 13.79
CA ARG A 114 12.22 19.97 12.59
C ARG A 114 10.85 19.34 12.86
N TYR A 115 10.67 18.79 14.06
CA TYR A 115 9.49 18.01 14.42
C TYR A 115 8.69 18.61 15.58
N GLY A 116 9.17 19.66 16.24
CA GLY A 116 8.48 20.29 17.38
C GLY A 116 8.47 19.45 18.66
N ILE A 117 9.26 18.37 18.71
CA ILE A 117 9.29 17.42 19.83
C ILE A 117 10.44 17.81 20.77
N ASP A 118 10.17 18.05 22.04
CA ASP A 118 11.22 18.14 23.06
C ASP A 118 11.58 16.72 23.53
N THR A 119 12.85 16.33 23.38
CA THR A 119 13.32 15.00 23.78
C THR A 119 13.31 14.82 25.31
N HIS A 120 13.27 15.90 26.10
CA HIS A 120 13.13 15.79 27.56
C HIS A 120 11.78 15.23 27.99
N ASP A 121 10.71 15.55 27.26
CA ASP A 121 9.36 15.04 27.55
C ASP A 121 9.24 13.55 27.26
N VAL A 122 10.13 13.03 26.40
CA VAL A 122 10.20 11.64 25.96
C VAL A 122 11.15 10.79 26.83
N GLY A 123 12.20 11.41 27.39
CA GLY A 123 13.23 10.71 28.15
C GLY A 123 14.01 9.70 27.27
N THR A 124 14.42 8.58 27.84
CA THR A 124 15.21 7.55 27.13
C THR A 124 14.38 6.60 26.26
N ASP A 125 13.07 6.86 26.08
CA ASP A 125 12.20 6.02 25.26
C ASP A 125 12.38 6.32 23.76
N ALA A 126 13.35 5.65 23.16
CA ALA A 126 13.64 5.76 21.73
C ALA A 126 12.46 5.34 20.83
N THR A 127 11.56 4.47 21.33
CA THR A 127 10.43 3.98 20.54
C THR A 127 9.32 5.03 20.49
N TYR A 128 9.04 5.67 21.63
CA TYR A 128 8.11 6.80 21.68
C TYR A 128 8.61 7.98 20.84
N LEU A 129 9.91 8.31 20.94
CA LEU A 129 10.52 9.35 20.13
C LEU A 129 10.37 9.06 18.64
N GLN A 130 10.60 7.81 18.23
CA GLN A 130 10.50 7.39 16.84
C GLN A 130 9.07 7.57 16.31
N SER A 131 8.08 7.11 17.07
CA SER A 131 6.67 7.24 16.70
C SER A 131 6.23 8.70 16.59
N GLY A 132 6.71 9.58 17.48
CA GLY A 132 6.46 11.02 17.39
C GLY A 132 7.04 11.64 16.10
N ILE A 133 8.30 11.35 15.79
CA ILE A 133 8.97 11.84 14.58
C ILE A 133 8.26 11.33 13.32
N GLU A 134 7.91 10.04 13.28
CA GLU A 134 7.17 9.42 12.16
C GLU A 134 5.83 10.11 11.92
N THR A 135 5.09 10.40 12.99
CA THR A 135 3.78 11.06 12.90
C THR A 135 3.90 12.45 12.29
N VAL A 136 4.84 13.27 12.78
CA VAL A 136 5.05 14.63 12.26
C VAL A 136 5.59 14.61 10.84
N ALA A 137 6.53 13.72 10.53
CA ALA A 137 7.08 13.57 9.18
C ALA A 137 6.01 13.13 8.17
N ALA A 138 5.13 12.21 8.53
CA ALA A 138 4.02 11.78 7.69
C ALA A 138 3.02 12.91 7.42
N GLU A 139 2.72 13.72 8.43
CA GLU A 139 1.84 14.88 8.26
C GLU A 139 2.46 15.96 7.37
N GLN A 140 3.75 16.27 7.58
CA GLN A 140 4.50 17.18 6.71
C GLN A 140 4.52 16.69 5.26
N ALA A 141 4.73 15.39 5.04
CA ALA A 141 4.69 14.78 3.70
C ALA A 141 3.30 14.92 3.04
N ARG A 142 2.22 14.71 3.80
CA ARG A 142 0.84 14.91 3.31
C ARG A 142 0.58 16.36 2.92
N VAL A 143 0.95 17.31 3.78
CA VAL A 143 0.79 18.75 3.50
C VAL A 143 1.61 19.16 2.26
N ASN A 144 2.83 18.66 2.11
CA ASN A 144 3.65 18.95 0.94
C ASN A 144 3.05 18.35 -0.34
N ALA A 145 2.59 17.09 -0.29
CA ALA A 145 1.92 16.45 -1.42
C ALA A 145 0.64 17.20 -1.84
N ALA A 146 -0.15 17.67 -0.87
CA ALA A 146 -1.33 18.49 -1.14
C ALA A 146 -0.94 19.81 -1.82
N ARG A 147 0.10 20.51 -1.31
CA ARG A 147 0.61 21.74 -1.94
C ARG A 147 1.14 21.51 -3.35
N GLU A 148 1.81 20.38 -3.61
CA GLU A 148 2.28 20.03 -4.95
C GLU A 148 1.12 19.73 -5.90
N HIS A 149 0.11 19.02 -5.42
CA HIS A 149 -1.12 18.76 -6.16
C HIS A 149 -1.87 20.06 -6.50
N ASP A 150 -1.99 20.98 -5.53
CA ASP A 150 -2.62 22.28 -5.74
C ASP A 150 -1.84 23.11 -6.78
N LYS A 151 -0.51 23.10 -6.72
CA LYS A 151 0.35 23.74 -7.73
C LYS A 151 0.15 23.13 -9.11
N ALA A 152 0.11 21.80 -9.21
CA ALA A 152 -0.11 21.11 -10.48
C ALA A 152 -1.48 21.47 -11.07
N THR A 153 -2.53 21.44 -10.25
CA THR A 153 -3.89 21.84 -10.64
C THR A 153 -3.95 23.30 -11.08
N ALA A 154 -3.28 24.20 -10.37
CA ALA A 154 -3.20 25.62 -10.73
C ALA A 154 -2.47 25.85 -12.06
N LEU A 155 -1.41 25.08 -12.35
CA LEU A 155 -0.70 25.15 -13.64
C LEU A 155 -1.58 24.69 -14.80
N ILE A 156 -2.34 23.60 -14.61
CA ILE A 156 -3.31 23.13 -15.62
C ILE A 156 -4.38 24.20 -15.87
N ALA A 157 -4.97 24.76 -14.80
CA ALA A 157 -5.98 25.81 -14.92
C ALA A 157 -5.41 27.08 -15.59
N ALA A 158 -4.17 27.45 -15.30
CA ALA A 158 -3.50 28.59 -15.94
C ALA A 158 -3.28 28.34 -17.45
N SER A 159 -2.84 27.14 -17.83
CA SER A 159 -2.67 26.74 -19.23
C SER A 159 -4.00 26.81 -19.98
N GLN A 160 -5.07 26.26 -19.41
CA GLN A 160 -6.41 26.31 -20.00
C GLN A 160 -6.92 27.75 -20.16
N ALA A 161 -6.69 28.61 -19.16
CA ALA A 161 -7.06 30.02 -19.24
C ALA A 161 -6.28 30.78 -20.33
N GLU A 162 -5.00 30.45 -20.54
CA GLU A 162 -4.18 31.02 -21.61
C GLU A 162 -4.64 30.56 -22.99
N GLU A 163 -4.94 29.27 -23.16
CA GLU A 163 -5.51 28.71 -24.39
C GLU A 163 -6.86 29.37 -24.73
N LEU A 164 -7.74 29.53 -23.72
CA LEU A 164 -9.03 30.20 -23.89
C LEU A 164 -8.84 31.66 -24.33
N ARG A 165 -7.91 32.40 -23.72
CA ARG A 165 -7.58 33.78 -24.13
C ARG A 165 -7.04 33.84 -25.55
N ALA A 166 -6.13 32.95 -25.92
CA ALA A 166 -5.58 32.89 -27.28
C ALA A 166 -6.66 32.53 -28.31
N ARG A 167 -7.59 31.63 -27.96
CA ARG A 167 -8.76 31.29 -28.79
C ARG A 167 -9.69 32.50 -28.94
N ALA A 168 -10.01 33.19 -27.86
CA ALA A 168 -10.85 34.38 -27.86
C ALA A 168 -10.27 35.51 -28.73
N GLN A 169 -8.95 35.75 -28.64
CA GLN A 169 -8.27 36.73 -29.49
C GLN A 169 -8.34 36.37 -30.97
N ARG A 170 -8.15 35.10 -31.33
CA ARG A 170 -8.23 34.65 -32.73
C ARG A 170 -9.63 34.78 -33.32
N LEU A 171 -10.64 34.46 -32.51
CA LEU A 171 -12.06 34.44 -32.90
C LEU A 171 -12.80 35.76 -32.61
N ALA A 172 -12.10 36.82 -32.17
CA ALA A 172 -12.74 38.07 -31.74
C ALA A 172 -13.78 38.65 -32.72
N PRO A 173 -13.55 38.67 -34.05
CA PRO A 173 -14.53 39.23 -34.99
C PRO A 173 -15.84 38.43 -35.04
N VAL A 174 -15.76 37.10 -34.98
CA VAL A 174 -16.95 36.24 -35.04
C VAL A 174 -17.66 36.16 -33.68
N LEU A 175 -16.93 36.29 -32.57
CA LEU A 175 -17.51 36.43 -31.24
C LEU A 175 -18.36 37.70 -31.13
N GLU A 176 -17.84 38.83 -31.61
CA GLU A 176 -18.57 40.10 -31.62
C GLU A 176 -19.80 40.03 -32.54
N LYS A 177 -19.63 39.48 -33.75
CA LYS A 177 -20.73 39.31 -34.72
C LYS A 177 -21.91 38.51 -34.16
N HIS A 178 -21.64 37.45 -33.41
CA HIS A 178 -22.65 36.52 -32.88
C HIS A 178 -22.96 36.76 -31.39
N GLU A 179 -22.42 37.82 -30.80
CA GLU A 179 -22.59 38.19 -29.38
C GLU A 179 -22.28 37.03 -28.39
N VAL A 180 -21.23 36.27 -28.69
CA VAL A 180 -20.89 35.05 -27.94
C VAL A 180 -20.01 35.37 -26.72
N PRO A 181 -20.41 34.99 -25.49
CA PRO A 181 -19.56 35.11 -24.32
C PRO A 181 -18.27 34.27 -24.45
N VAL A 182 -17.16 34.78 -23.95
CA VAL A 182 -15.86 34.09 -24.02
C VAL A 182 -15.90 32.73 -23.32
N GLU A 183 -16.71 32.60 -22.27
CA GLU A 183 -16.91 31.38 -21.49
C GLU A 183 -17.47 30.23 -22.34
N TYR A 184 -18.21 30.55 -23.41
CA TYR A 184 -18.82 29.55 -24.28
C TYR A 184 -17.80 28.88 -25.21
N LEU A 185 -16.59 29.46 -25.35
CA LEU A 185 -15.49 28.86 -26.11
C LEU A 185 -14.92 27.58 -25.47
N ASN A 186 -15.34 27.26 -24.24
CA ASN A 186 -15.10 25.95 -23.63
C ASN A 186 -15.91 24.83 -24.29
N ASN A 187 -16.96 25.16 -25.06
CA ASN A 187 -17.66 24.20 -25.90
C ASN A 187 -16.92 24.07 -27.25
N ASP A 188 -16.31 22.91 -27.49
CA ASP A 188 -15.51 22.69 -28.69
C ASP A 188 -16.33 22.72 -29.98
N ALA A 189 -17.58 22.27 -29.95
CA ALA A 189 -18.46 22.27 -31.12
C ALA A 189 -18.84 23.69 -31.55
N LEU A 190 -19.20 24.58 -30.60
CA LEU A 190 -19.46 25.98 -30.89
C LEU A 190 -18.21 26.66 -31.43
N ALA A 191 -17.07 26.43 -30.80
CA ALA A 191 -15.87 27.14 -31.18
C ALA A 191 -15.23 26.61 -32.47
N ALA A 192 -15.52 25.36 -32.87
CA ALA A 192 -15.29 24.88 -34.24
C ALA A 192 -16.23 25.57 -35.25
N ALA A 193 -17.51 25.75 -34.91
CA ALA A 193 -18.46 26.47 -35.76
C ALA A 193 -18.07 27.95 -35.97
N LEU A 194 -17.59 28.62 -34.90
CA LEU A 194 -17.06 29.98 -34.98
C LEU A 194 -15.82 30.06 -35.88
N GLN A 195 -14.90 29.10 -35.76
CA GLN A 195 -13.73 29.02 -36.65
C GLN A 195 -14.16 28.84 -38.11
N GLN A 196 -15.14 27.98 -38.38
CA GLN A 196 -15.68 27.79 -39.73
C GLN A 196 -16.35 29.07 -40.27
N SER A 197 -17.08 29.82 -39.44
CA SER A 197 -17.66 31.12 -39.80
C SER A 197 -16.60 32.16 -40.14
N GLN A 198 -15.45 32.13 -39.45
CA GLN A 198 -14.32 33.01 -39.72
C GLN A 198 -13.57 32.64 -41.01
N ASP A 199 -13.41 31.35 -41.29
CA ASP A 199 -12.67 30.85 -42.45
C ASP A 199 -13.49 30.81 -43.75
N ALA A 200 -14.82 30.93 -43.65
CA ALA A 200 -15.74 30.94 -44.77
C ALA A 200 -15.49 32.15 -45.69
N LYS A 201 -15.43 31.91 -47.01
CA LYS A 201 -15.09 32.93 -48.01
C LYS A 201 -16.20 33.24 -48.99
N THR A 202 -17.08 32.27 -49.24
CA THR A 202 -18.20 32.45 -50.17
C THR A 202 -19.45 32.86 -49.38
N PRO A 203 -20.38 33.63 -49.98
CA PRO A 203 -21.63 34.00 -49.29
C PRO A 203 -22.42 32.80 -48.78
N GLU A 204 -22.48 31.71 -49.56
CA GLU A 204 -23.16 30.47 -49.18
C GLU A 204 -22.49 29.79 -47.98
N ASP A 205 -21.15 29.69 -47.98
CA ASP A 205 -20.39 29.11 -46.87
C ASP A 205 -20.53 29.96 -45.58
N ILE A 206 -20.56 31.28 -45.72
CA ILE A 206 -20.73 32.21 -44.60
C ILE A 206 -22.12 32.01 -43.97
N GLU A 207 -23.18 31.94 -44.78
CA GLU A 207 -24.55 31.73 -44.29
C GLU A 207 -24.71 30.36 -43.61
N ALA A 208 -24.15 29.31 -44.21
CA ALA A 208 -24.15 27.97 -43.63
C ALA A 208 -23.40 27.92 -42.28
N ALA A 209 -22.23 28.54 -42.20
CA ALA A 209 -21.44 28.58 -40.98
C ALA A 209 -22.11 29.43 -39.88
N ASP A 210 -22.70 30.58 -40.24
CA ASP A 210 -23.47 31.41 -39.30
C ASP A 210 -24.70 30.67 -38.76
N THR A 211 -25.37 29.89 -39.61
CA THR A 211 -26.49 29.04 -39.17
C THR A 211 -26.01 27.98 -38.19
N THR A 212 -24.86 27.36 -38.44
CA THR A 212 -24.24 26.40 -37.51
C THR A 212 -23.93 27.04 -36.15
N VAL A 213 -23.43 28.28 -36.13
CA VAL A 213 -23.19 29.01 -34.88
C VAL A 213 -24.50 29.24 -34.12
N LYS A 214 -25.58 29.63 -34.81
CA LYS A 214 -26.91 29.82 -34.19
C LYS A 214 -27.48 28.52 -33.62
N GLU A 215 -27.36 27.40 -34.36
CA GLU A 215 -27.75 26.08 -33.86
C GLU A 215 -27.01 25.75 -32.55
N ARG A 216 -25.68 25.98 -32.50
CA ARG A 216 -24.86 25.70 -31.31
C ARG A 216 -25.21 26.60 -30.13
N LEU A 217 -25.44 27.90 -30.36
CA LEU A 217 -25.87 28.81 -29.30
C LEU A 217 -27.24 28.45 -28.74
N TYR A 218 -28.17 28.00 -29.59
CA TYR A 218 -29.47 27.52 -29.15
C TYR A 218 -29.35 26.28 -28.25
N LEU A 219 -28.55 25.29 -28.67
CA LEU A 219 -28.30 24.07 -27.87
C LEU A 219 -27.66 24.39 -26.52
N ILE A 220 -26.65 25.28 -26.48
CA ILE A 220 -26.06 25.74 -25.22
C ILE A 220 -27.09 26.45 -24.34
N GLY A 221 -28.03 27.19 -24.93
CA GLY A 221 -29.14 27.80 -24.20
C GLY A 221 -30.12 26.78 -23.60
N LYS A 222 -30.19 25.56 -24.14
CA LYS A 222 -31.04 24.47 -23.63
C LYS A 222 -30.34 23.60 -22.60
N ASP A 223 -29.14 23.15 -22.92
CA ASP A 223 -28.44 22.11 -22.16
C ASP A 223 -27.23 22.64 -21.37
N GLY A 224 -26.88 23.91 -21.56
CA GLY A 224 -25.66 24.50 -21.02
C GLY A 224 -24.42 24.20 -21.86
N ILE A 225 -23.29 24.77 -21.44
CA ILE A 225 -22.02 24.74 -22.20
C ILE A 225 -21.49 23.31 -22.37
N ASN A 226 -21.76 22.43 -21.40
CA ASN A 226 -21.31 21.03 -21.41
C ASN A 226 -22.25 20.09 -22.17
N GLY A 227 -23.40 20.58 -22.65
CA GLY A 227 -24.43 19.75 -23.26
C GLY A 227 -25.26 18.94 -22.25
N PRO A 228 -26.13 18.05 -22.73
CA PRO A 228 -27.06 17.30 -21.90
C PRO A 228 -26.33 16.30 -21.00
N THR A 229 -26.85 16.08 -19.80
CA THR A 229 -26.29 15.08 -18.88
C THR A 229 -26.55 13.66 -19.39
N ILE A 230 -25.67 12.72 -19.03
CA ILE A 230 -25.86 11.30 -19.37
C ILE A 230 -27.21 10.78 -18.85
N ASP A 231 -27.63 11.23 -17.67
CA ASP A 231 -28.91 10.83 -17.09
C ASP A 231 -30.09 11.34 -17.93
N HIS A 232 -30.02 12.57 -18.44
CA HIS A 232 -31.03 13.13 -19.34
C HIS A 232 -31.07 12.38 -20.68
N LEU A 233 -29.91 12.17 -21.30
CA LEU A 233 -29.79 11.39 -22.53
C LEU A 233 -30.34 9.98 -22.36
N ARG A 234 -30.12 9.36 -21.19
CA ARG A 234 -30.66 8.04 -20.86
C ARG A 234 -32.17 8.04 -20.77
N GLU A 235 -32.74 8.99 -20.03
CA GLU A 235 -34.20 9.10 -19.91
C GLU A 235 -34.85 9.27 -21.28
N GLU A 236 -34.34 10.19 -22.10
CA GLU A 236 -34.91 10.43 -23.43
C GLU A 236 -34.71 9.26 -24.39
N THR A 237 -33.49 8.71 -24.47
CA THR A 237 -33.18 7.63 -25.43
C THR A 237 -33.93 6.35 -25.08
N THR A 238 -34.10 6.03 -23.79
CA THR A 238 -34.88 4.84 -23.38
C THR A 238 -36.37 5.00 -23.63
N ALA A 239 -36.89 6.22 -23.65
CA ALA A 239 -38.27 6.50 -24.05
C ALA A 239 -38.48 6.42 -25.57
N ALA A 240 -37.47 6.83 -26.35
CA ALA A 240 -37.55 6.87 -27.82
C ALA A 240 -37.16 5.54 -28.51
N VAL A 241 -36.19 4.81 -27.96
CA VAL A 241 -35.56 3.64 -28.60
C VAL A 241 -35.76 2.39 -27.73
N ASN A 242 -36.59 1.47 -28.21
CA ASN A 242 -36.83 0.19 -27.55
C ASN A 242 -35.54 -0.64 -27.49
N GLY A 243 -35.20 -1.15 -26.31
CA GLY A 243 -33.99 -1.96 -26.08
C GLY A 243 -32.76 -1.16 -25.64
N ALA A 244 -32.83 0.18 -25.67
CA ALA A 244 -31.84 1.01 -25.00
C ALA A 244 -31.90 0.77 -23.49
N GLY A 245 -30.73 0.71 -22.85
CA GLY A 245 -30.60 0.35 -21.44
C GLY A 245 -29.33 0.93 -20.84
N VAL A 246 -29.21 0.90 -19.51
CA VAL A 246 -28.13 1.56 -18.76
C VAL A 246 -26.74 1.13 -19.25
N ASP A 247 -26.57 -0.14 -19.62
CA ASP A 247 -25.29 -0.67 -20.07
C ASP A 247 -24.80 -0.08 -21.40
N HIS A 248 -25.70 0.37 -22.28
CA HIS A 248 -25.33 0.99 -23.55
C HIS A 248 -24.66 2.37 -23.34
N PHE A 249 -25.02 3.09 -22.27
CA PHE A 249 -24.41 4.39 -21.93
C PHE A 249 -22.97 4.27 -21.41
N LYS A 250 -22.43 3.05 -21.29
CA LYS A 250 -21.00 2.82 -21.07
C LYS A 250 -20.19 2.92 -22.37
N ASP A 251 -20.83 2.78 -23.54
CA ASP A 251 -20.18 2.97 -24.85
C ASP A 251 -20.20 4.47 -25.22
N PRO A 252 -19.05 5.14 -25.32
CA PRO A 252 -18.99 6.55 -25.72
C PRO A 252 -19.62 6.84 -27.09
N ALA A 253 -19.59 5.88 -28.02
CA ALA A 253 -20.21 6.04 -29.33
C ALA A 253 -21.74 6.02 -29.24
N PHE A 254 -22.30 5.20 -28.34
CA PHE A 254 -23.73 5.19 -28.06
C PHE A 254 -24.18 6.50 -27.42
N VAL A 255 -23.43 7.02 -26.44
CA VAL A 255 -23.70 8.33 -25.83
C VAL A 255 -23.67 9.44 -26.88
N LYS A 256 -22.69 9.41 -27.78
CA LYS A 256 -22.59 10.37 -28.88
C LYS A 256 -23.79 10.31 -29.81
N ALA A 257 -24.22 9.12 -30.22
CA ALA A 257 -25.40 8.96 -31.07
C ALA A 257 -26.68 9.43 -30.35
N ALA A 258 -26.83 9.15 -29.05
CA ALA A 258 -27.93 9.66 -28.24
C ALA A 258 -27.94 11.19 -28.19
N GLN A 259 -26.77 11.80 -28.02
CA GLN A 259 -26.61 13.26 -28.07
C GLN A 259 -26.96 13.83 -29.45
N GLU A 260 -26.48 13.23 -30.54
CA GLU A 260 -26.79 13.67 -31.90
C GLU A 260 -28.30 13.60 -32.20
N MET A 261 -28.99 12.56 -31.72
CA MET A 261 -30.45 12.42 -31.82
C MET A 261 -31.18 13.51 -31.02
N HIS A 262 -30.75 13.76 -29.78
CA HIS A 262 -31.28 14.82 -28.91
C HIS A 262 -31.12 16.21 -29.52
N GLU A 263 -29.92 16.54 -29.99
CA GLU A 263 -29.62 17.83 -30.62
C GLU A 263 -30.48 18.04 -31.88
N ALA A 264 -30.60 17.02 -32.73
CA ALA A 264 -31.42 17.10 -33.94
C ALA A 264 -32.90 17.37 -33.62
N LYS A 265 -33.43 16.72 -32.59
CA LYS A 265 -34.80 16.94 -32.12
C LYS A 265 -35.00 18.36 -31.59
N LEU A 266 -34.13 18.84 -30.71
CA LEU A 266 -34.23 20.20 -30.16
C LEU A 266 -34.16 21.28 -31.24
N LEU A 267 -33.28 21.10 -32.21
CA LEU A 267 -33.16 22.01 -33.35
C LEU A 267 -34.40 22.00 -34.22
N ALA A 268 -34.98 20.82 -34.48
CA ALA A 268 -36.21 20.69 -35.26
C ALA A 268 -37.40 21.34 -34.56
N GLU A 269 -37.53 21.16 -33.24
CA GLU A 269 -38.56 21.81 -32.41
C GLU A 269 -38.44 23.35 -32.42
N ALA A 270 -37.22 23.88 -32.57
CA ALA A 270 -36.99 25.32 -32.73
C ALA A 270 -37.20 25.84 -34.16
N GLY A 271 -37.55 24.98 -35.12
CA GLY A 271 -37.77 25.35 -36.50
C GLY A 271 -36.49 25.60 -37.31
N PHE A 272 -35.34 25.12 -36.84
CA PHE A 272 -34.16 25.05 -37.68
C PHE A 272 -34.38 23.99 -38.78
N THR A 273 -33.81 24.23 -39.97
CA THR A 273 -33.95 23.31 -41.11
C THR A 273 -32.72 22.41 -41.31
N GLY A 274 -31.63 22.69 -40.57
CA GLY A 274 -30.32 22.08 -40.76
C GLY A 274 -29.45 22.88 -41.74
N VAL A 275 -28.15 22.54 -41.73
CA VAL A 275 -27.12 23.21 -42.53
C VAL A 275 -26.62 22.29 -43.64
N GLY A 276 -26.52 22.81 -44.87
CA GLY A 276 -25.90 22.12 -46.02
C GLY A 276 -26.79 21.06 -46.66
N GLN A 277 -26.20 19.90 -46.99
CA GLN A 277 -26.91 18.78 -47.66
C GLN A 277 -27.66 17.84 -46.68
N ASP A 278 -27.42 17.98 -45.38
CA ASP A 278 -28.00 17.11 -44.35
C ASP A 278 -29.15 17.84 -43.62
N SER A 279 -30.39 17.43 -43.88
CA SER A 279 -31.54 17.92 -43.10
C SER A 279 -31.47 17.43 -41.64
N LEU A 280 -32.13 18.13 -40.71
CA LEU A 280 -32.21 17.66 -39.32
C LEU A 280 -32.84 16.26 -39.19
N GLU A 281 -33.80 15.95 -40.07
CA GLU A 281 -34.40 14.62 -40.17
C GLU A 281 -33.36 13.55 -40.51
N GLN A 282 -32.50 13.80 -41.50
CA GLN A 282 -31.41 12.88 -41.86
C GLN A 282 -30.37 12.73 -40.73
N ARG A 283 -30.11 13.81 -39.97
CA ARG A 283 -29.22 13.75 -38.79
C ARG A 283 -29.85 12.86 -37.71
N TYR A 284 -31.15 13.03 -37.45
CA TYR A 284 -31.89 12.20 -36.49
C TYR A 284 -31.90 10.73 -36.91
N GLU A 285 -32.29 10.42 -38.17
CA GLU A 285 -32.33 9.05 -38.69
C GLU A 285 -30.97 8.35 -38.63
N ARG A 286 -29.89 9.09 -38.91
CA ARG A 286 -28.52 8.56 -38.81
C ARG A 286 -28.15 8.22 -37.37
N ALA A 287 -28.46 9.12 -36.44
CA ALA A 287 -28.20 8.92 -35.02
C ALA A 287 -29.02 7.73 -34.48
N GLU A 288 -30.30 7.64 -34.84
CA GLU A 288 -31.17 6.52 -34.50
C GLU A 288 -30.64 5.19 -35.07
N LYS A 289 -30.20 5.18 -36.32
CA LYS A 289 -29.60 3.99 -36.95
C LYS A 289 -28.33 3.53 -36.23
N GLU A 290 -27.47 4.46 -35.80
CA GLU A 290 -26.28 4.14 -35.01
C GLU A 290 -26.66 3.56 -33.65
N LEU A 291 -27.66 4.14 -32.97
CA LEU A 291 -28.19 3.60 -31.70
C LEU A 291 -28.67 2.16 -31.86
N PHE A 292 -29.45 1.86 -32.90
CA PHE A 292 -29.92 0.49 -33.18
C PHE A 292 -28.76 -0.46 -33.49
N ALA A 293 -27.80 -0.06 -34.33
CA ALA A 293 -26.64 -0.88 -34.66
C ALA A 293 -25.83 -1.26 -33.41
N ARG A 294 -25.71 -0.33 -32.46
CA ARG A 294 -25.01 -0.51 -31.18
C ARG A 294 -25.77 -1.40 -30.21
N ILE A 295 -27.10 -1.25 -30.13
CA ILE A 295 -27.97 -2.10 -29.32
C ILE A 295 -27.89 -3.55 -29.81
N GLU A 296 -27.97 -3.77 -31.13
CA GLU A 296 -27.80 -5.10 -31.70
C GLU A 296 -26.39 -5.66 -31.49
N GLY A 297 -25.36 -4.81 -31.60
CA GLY A 297 -23.97 -5.18 -31.34
C GLY A 297 -23.77 -5.68 -29.91
N LEU A 298 -24.28 -4.94 -28.92
CA LEU A 298 -24.25 -5.33 -27.52
C LEU A 298 -25.13 -6.56 -27.25
N GLY A 299 -26.28 -6.66 -27.90
CA GLY A 299 -27.15 -7.84 -27.85
C GLY A 299 -26.44 -9.10 -28.33
N ARG A 300 -25.72 -9.03 -29.45
CA ARG A 300 -24.87 -10.11 -29.98
C ARG A 300 -23.67 -10.39 -29.09
N GLU A 301 -23.03 -9.37 -28.50
CA GLU A 301 -21.92 -9.58 -27.56
C GLU A 301 -22.38 -10.27 -26.27
N ILE A 302 -23.55 -9.89 -25.73
CA ILE A 302 -24.17 -10.53 -24.57
C ILE A 302 -24.58 -11.96 -24.95
N GLU A 303 -25.19 -12.16 -26.11
CA GLU A 303 -25.53 -13.48 -26.63
C GLU A 303 -24.28 -14.35 -26.80
N ASP A 304 -23.20 -13.85 -27.40
CA ASP A 304 -21.92 -14.54 -27.53
C ASP A 304 -21.26 -14.81 -26.18
N ARG A 305 -21.46 -13.96 -25.16
CA ARG A 305 -20.98 -14.22 -23.80
C ARG A 305 -21.81 -15.29 -23.09
N VAL A 306 -23.11 -15.36 -23.37
CA VAL A 306 -24.05 -16.29 -22.73
C VAL A 306 -24.11 -17.64 -23.46
N THR A 307 -23.89 -17.65 -24.78
CA THR A 307 -24.01 -18.82 -25.67
C THR A 307 -22.68 -19.24 -26.30
N GLY A 308 -21.71 -18.33 -26.40
CA GLY A 308 -20.37 -18.62 -26.89
C GLY A 308 -19.55 -19.42 -25.89
N ASN A 309 -18.72 -20.29 -26.44
CA ASN A 309 -18.09 -21.44 -25.78
C ASN A 309 -17.05 -21.05 -24.71
N ASP A 310 -17.51 -20.57 -23.56
CA ASP A 310 -16.67 -20.26 -22.39
C ASP A 310 -16.02 -21.52 -21.76
N SER A 311 -16.33 -22.70 -22.29
CA SER A 311 -15.72 -23.96 -21.86
C SER A 311 -14.22 -24.00 -22.08
N ASP A 312 -13.66 -23.30 -23.07
CA ASP A 312 -12.22 -23.33 -23.32
C ASP A 312 -11.46 -22.31 -22.45
N ARG A 313 -12.07 -21.17 -22.11
CA ARG A 313 -11.49 -20.20 -21.16
C ARG A 313 -11.59 -20.70 -19.71
N LEU A 314 -12.69 -21.35 -19.35
CA LEU A 314 -12.86 -22.03 -18.07
C LEU A 314 -12.00 -23.30 -17.97
N LYS A 315 -11.71 -24.01 -19.08
CA LYS A 315 -10.73 -25.11 -19.08
C LYS A 315 -9.31 -24.58 -18.87
N ASP A 316 -8.92 -23.48 -19.50
CA ASP A 316 -7.54 -22.97 -19.38
C ASP A 316 -7.28 -22.29 -18.02
N GLN A 317 -8.28 -21.58 -17.48
CA GLN A 317 -8.24 -21.08 -16.10
C GLN A 317 -8.45 -22.19 -15.07
N GLY A 318 -9.27 -23.19 -15.38
CA GLY A 318 -9.49 -24.39 -14.56
C GLY A 318 -8.23 -25.24 -14.46
N LEU A 319 -7.51 -25.46 -15.56
CA LEU A 319 -6.23 -26.19 -15.59
C LEU A 319 -5.11 -25.44 -14.86
N LYS A 320 -5.05 -24.10 -14.96
CA LYS A 320 -4.10 -23.26 -14.22
C LYS A 320 -4.44 -23.16 -12.72
N ALA A 321 -5.73 -23.12 -12.37
CA ALA A 321 -6.18 -23.13 -10.99
C ALA A 321 -6.06 -24.53 -10.35
N GLU A 322 -6.34 -25.61 -11.06
CA GLU A 322 -6.23 -27.00 -10.57
C GLU A 322 -4.76 -27.41 -10.35
N THR A 323 -3.84 -27.00 -11.22
CA THR A 323 -2.40 -27.29 -11.02
C THR A 323 -1.80 -26.49 -9.86
N ALA A 324 -2.30 -25.28 -9.59
CA ALA A 324 -1.93 -24.49 -8.42
C ALA A 324 -2.60 -24.99 -7.11
N SER A 325 -3.87 -25.38 -7.14
CA SER A 325 -4.64 -25.78 -5.95
C SER A 325 -4.27 -27.17 -5.43
N THR A 326 -3.79 -28.07 -6.29
CA THR A 326 -3.38 -29.42 -5.87
C THR A 326 -2.04 -29.41 -5.13
N THR A 327 -1.15 -28.45 -5.45
CA THR A 327 0.23 -28.40 -4.93
C THR A 327 0.34 -27.61 -3.61
N GLY A 328 -0.68 -26.82 -3.26
CA GLY A 328 -0.71 -25.97 -2.04
C GLY A 328 -1.79 -26.30 -1.01
N TYR A 329 -2.63 -27.31 -1.24
CA TYR A 329 -3.72 -27.65 -0.32
C TYR A 329 -3.18 -28.18 1.02
N GLY A 330 -3.54 -27.51 2.11
CA GLY A 330 -3.01 -27.81 3.46
C GLY A 330 -1.76 -27.03 3.85
N SER A 331 -1.27 -26.11 3.01
CA SER A 331 -0.18 -25.18 3.38
C SER A 331 -0.65 -24.11 4.37
N ALA A 332 0.30 -23.41 5.02
CA ALA A 332 -0.02 -22.30 5.92
C ALA A 332 -0.81 -21.19 5.22
N GLU A 333 -0.44 -20.87 3.98
CA GLU A 333 -1.10 -19.88 3.13
C GLU A 333 -2.53 -20.30 2.77
N HIS A 334 -2.76 -21.60 2.50
CA HIS A 334 -4.10 -22.14 2.26
C HIS A 334 -5.02 -22.00 3.48
N HIS A 335 -4.50 -22.26 4.68
CA HIS A 335 -5.27 -22.06 5.91
C HIS A 335 -5.52 -20.58 6.22
N GLU A 336 -4.59 -19.69 5.90
CA GLU A 336 -4.77 -18.24 6.07
C GLU A 336 -5.85 -17.69 5.12
N ALA A 337 -5.83 -18.09 3.85
CA ALA A 337 -6.88 -17.76 2.89
C ALA A 337 -8.25 -18.31 3.34
N PHE A 338 -8.30 -19.52 3.89
CA PHE A 338 -9.52 -20.10 4.45
C PHE A 338 -10.03 -19.30 5.67
N ALA A 339 -9.13 -18.85 6.55
CA ALA A 339 -9.48 -18.00 7.69
C ALA A 339 -10.08 -16.65 7.23
N GLN A 340 -9.47 -16.04 6.20
CA GLN A 340 -9.96 -14.78 5.62
C GLN A 340 -11.35 -14.96 4.98
N SER A 341 -11.61 -16.08 4.31
CA SER A 341 -12.95 -16.41 3.78
C SER A 341 -14.00 -16.52 4.89
N LEU A 342 -13.66 -17.15 6.02
CA LEU A 342 -14.56 -17.24 7.17
C LEU A 342 -14.80 -15.87 7.83
N LYS A 343 -13.78 -15.00 7.86
CA LYS A 343 -13.91 -13.63 8.34
C LYS A 343 -14.85 -12.79 7.45
N ASN A 344 -14.74 -12.94 6.13
CA ASN A 344 -15.58 -12.24 5.16
C ASN A 344 -17.05 -12.70 5.18
N SER A 345 -17.33 -13.93 5.65
CA SER A 345 -18.69 -14.45 5.86
C SER A 345 -19.26 -14.11 7.25
N GLY A 346 -18.56 -13.32 8.05
CA GLY A 346 -19.03 -12.84 9.35
C GLY A 346 -18.85 -13.84 10.50
N ALA A 347 -18.01 -14.87 10.35
CA ALA A 347 -17.73 -15.80 11.44
C ALA A 347 -16.95 -15.13 12.59
N THR A 348 -17.28 -15.48 13.83
CA THR A 348 -16.55 -14.98 15.01
C THR A 348 -15.18 -15.65 15.15
N GLU A 349 -14.23 -14.97 15.80
CA GLU A 349 -12.84 -15.44 15.95
C GLU A 349 -12.72 -16.85 16.57
N THR A 350 -13.63 -17.20 17.48
CA THR A 350 -13.67 -18.54 18.09
C THR A 350 -14.15 -19.61 17.10
N GLN A 351 -15.09 -19.27 16.22
CA GLN A 351 -15.57 -20.17 15.16
C GLN A 351 -14.50 -20.34 14.06
N ILE A 352 -13.79 -19.27 13.72
CA ILE A 352 -12.67 -19.31 12.76
C ILE A 352 -11.59 -20.24 13.28
N ARG A 353 -11.14 -20.07 14.53
CA ARG A 353 -10.14 -20.97 15.15
C ARG A 353 -10.58 -22.42 15.20
N GLY A 354 -11.82 -22.70 15.62
CA GLY A 354 -12.34 -24.07 15.65
C GLY A 354 -12.37 -24.73 14.27
N ARG A 355 -12.79 -24.00 13.23
CA ARG A 355 -12.81 -24.49 11.85
C ARG A 355 -11.42 -24.61 11.24
N LEU A 356 -10.48 -23.75 11.62
CA LEU A 356 -9.07 -23.85 11.20
C LEU A 356 -8.40 -25.11 11.75
N THR A 357 -8.67 -25.44 13.02
CA THR A 357 -8.16 -26.66 13.65
C THR A 357 -8.72 -27.92 12.98
N ALA A 358 -10.01 -27.93 12.65
CA ALA A 358 -10.64 -29.02 11.88
C ALA A 358 -10.01 -29.15 10.48
N ALA A 359 -9.89 -28.03 9.75
CA ALA A 359 -9.30 -28.02 8.41
C ALA A 359 -7.83 -28.49 8.39
N ARG A 360 -7.04 -28.21 9.43
CA ARG A 360 -5.67 -28.73 9.57
C ARG A 360 -5.64 -30.25 9.83
N SER A 361 -6.65 -30.79 10.51
CA SER A 361 -6.74 -32.23 10.77
C SER A 361 -7.20 -33.05 9.56
N GLU A 362 -7.90 -32.40 8.62
CA GLU A 362 -8.45 -33.00 7.41
C GLU A 362 -7.60 -32.74 6.16
N GLY A 363 -6.27 -32.63 6.27
CA GLY A 363 -5.30 -32.15 5.25
C GLY A 363 -5.23 -32.90 3.90
N ILE A 364 -6.33 -33.44 3.42
CA ILE A 364 -6.54 -34.15 2.17
C ILE A 364 -7.47 -33.30 1.31
N HIS A 365 -7.03 -32.94 0.10
CA HIS A 365 -7.82 -32.17 -0.86
C HIS A 365 -9.15 -32.89 -1.18
N PRO A 366 -10.30 -32.19 -1.28
CA PRO A 366 -11.62 -32.80 -1.47
C PRO A 366 -11.71 -33.71 -2.71
N ASN A 367 -10.92 -33.46 -3.77
CA ASN A 367 -10.84 -34.40 -4.91
C ASN A 367 -10.28 -35.79 -4.55
N ALA A 368 -9.44 -35.93 -3.52
CA ALA A 368 -8.95 -37.24 -3.07
C ALA A 368 -10.05 -38.07 -2.40
N ALA A 369 -11.08 -37.43 -1.81
CA ALA A 369 -12.27 -38.12 -1.33
C ALA A 369 -13.15 -38.64 -2.49
N VAL A 370 -13.09 -38.00 -3.66
CA VAL A 370 -13.83 -38.41 -4.88
C VAL A 370 -13.07 -39.48 -5.67
N THR A 371 -11.73 -39.52 -5.62
CA THR A 371 -10.92 -40.54 -6.31
C THR A 371 -10.74 -41.84 -5.53
N ALA A 372 -11.00 -41.86 -4.22
CA ALA A 372 -10.98 -43.05 -3.38
C ALA A 372 -12.10 -44.08 -3.65
N GLY A 373 -12.82 -43.96 -4.78
CA GLY A 373 -13.89 -44.87 -5.21
C GLY A 373 -13.43 -46.08 -6.07
N LYS A 374 -12.12 -46.28 -6.31
CA LYS A 374 -11.59 -47.44 -7.07
C LYS A 374 -10.73 -48.34 -6.20
N GLY A 375 -11.35 -49.00 -5.23
CA GLY A 375 -10.71 -50.04 -4.42
C GLY A 375 -11.75 -50.80 -3.61
N ALA A 376 -12.25 -51.90 -4.18
CA ALA A 376 -13.28 -52.73 -3.56
C ALA A 376 -12.82 -53.31 -2.20
N ALA A 377 -13.41 -52.83 -1.10
CA ALA A 377 -13.43 -53.55 0.16
C ALA A 377 -14.49 -54.66 0.07
N LYS A 378 -14.03 -55.92 -0.08
CA LYS A 378 -14.89 -57.12 -0.07
C LYS A 378 -15.73 -57.14 1.21
N ALA A 379 -17.05 -57.00 1.06
CA ALA A 379 -18.01 -57.21 2.13
C ALA A 379 -17.92 -58.65 2.65
N ARG A 380 -17.50 -58.80 3.91
CA ARG A 380 -17.48 -60.08 4.63
C ARG A 380 -18.91 -60.45 4.98
N ARG A 381 -19.40 -61.51 4.33
CA ARG A 381 -20.73 -62.11 4.53
C ARG A 381 -20.95 -62.44 6.01
N THR A 382 -21.83 -61.71 6.70
CA THR A 382 -22.41 -62.13 7.98
C THR A 382 -23.82 -62.67 7.76
N ARG A 383 -24.11 -63.73 8.50
CA ARG A 383 -25.17 -64.71 8.27
C ARG A 383 -26.49 -64.19 8.84
N THR A 384 -27.58 -64.38 8.10
CA THR A 384 -28.96 -64.16 8.55
C THR A 384 -29.32 -65.06 9.74
N GLY A 385 -29.99 -64.47 10.73
CA GLY A 385 -30.53 -65.21 11.89
C GLY A 385 -31.56 -64.42 12.68
N LYS A 386 -32.85 -64.73 12.41
CA LYS A 386 -34.01 -64.78 13.32
C LYS A 386 -34.46 -63.54 14.13
N SER A 387 -35.70 -63.10 13.80
CA SER A 387 -36.89 -62.82 14.66
C SER A 387 -36.73 -61.85 15.86
N VAL A 388 -37.67 -60.98 16.24
CA VAL A 388 -39.08 -61.18 16.66
C VAL A 388 -39.73 -59.79 16.85
N GLY A 389 -41.05 -59.66 16.58
CA GLY A 389 -42.03 -58.84 17.33
C GLY A 389 -42.03 -57.31 17.12
N ALA A 390 -43.13 -56.70 16.65
CA ALA A 390 -44.29 -56.23 17.43
C ALA A 390 -43.87 -55.14 18.45
N GLU A 391 -44.45 -53.94 18.55
CA GLU A 391 -45.88 -53.62 18.48
C GLU A 391 -46.08 -52.08 18.43
N ARG A 392 -47.27 -51.66 17.98
CA ARG A 392 -47.80 -50.30 18.10
C ARG A 392 -48.45 -50.11 19.47
N GLY A 393 -48.29 -48.93 20.08
CA GLY A 393 -49.18 -48.38 21.12
C GLY A 393 -48.71 -46.96 21.46
N ARG A 394 -49.31 -45.90 20.90
CA ARG A 394 -50.46 -45.12 21.41
C ARG A 394 -50.45 -44.79 22.91
N ASN A 395 -50.55 -43.48 23.13
CA ASN A 395 -51.09 -42.71 24.26
C ASN A 395 -50.12 -42.27 25.36
N GLY A 396 -50.22 -40.97 25.68
CA GLY A 396 -49.72 -40.39 26.93
C GLY A 396 -49.59 -38.87 26.87
N LEU A 397 -50.71 -38.14 27.03
CA LEU A 397 -50.77 -36.72 27.39
C LEU A 397 -50.40 -36.51 28.86
N SER A 398 -50.12 -35.26 29.21
CA SER A 398 -49.87 -34.67 30.55
C SER A 398 -48.40 -34.71 30.97
N ARG A 399 -47.77 -33.63 31.43
CA ARG A 399 -48.28 -32.35 31.95
C ARG A 399 -47.17 -31.30 31.84
#